data_AF-G9E6H7-F1
#
_entry.id   AF-G9E6H7-F1
#
_cell.length_a   1.000
_cell.length_b   1.000
_cell.length_c   1.000
_cell.angle_alpha   90.00
_cell.angle_beta   90.00
_cell.angle_gamma   90.00
#
_symmetry.space_group_name_H-M   'P 1'
#
loop_
_entity.id
_entity.type
_entity.pdbx_description
1 polymer ?
#
loop_
_entity_poly.entity_id
_entity_poly.type
_entity_poly.pdbx_seq_one_letter_code
_entity_poly.pdbx_strand_id
1 'polypeptide(L)'
;KAQYSGKKIKISSELFKKGCVSTVEECLASAKKIGFPVMVKASEGGGGKGIRKVENAEELPTLFRQVQTEVPGSPIFIMKLAKCARHLEVQLLADNYGNAISLFGRDCSIQRRHQKIIEEALA
;
A
#
# COMPACT_ATOMS: atom_id res chain seq x y z
N LYS A 1 -6.49 -21.48 -19.63
CA LYS A 1 -7.39 -20.32 -19.75
C LYS A 1 -7.80 -19.91 -18.34
N ALA A 2 -7.65 -18.65 -17.95
CA ALA A 2 -8.09 -18.20 -16.64
C ALA A 2 -9.61 -18.41 -16.52
N GLN A 3 -10.05 -19.13 -15.48
CA GLN A 3 -11.47 -19.33 -15.21
C GLN A 3 -11.99 -18.10 -14.47
N TYR A 4 -12.57 -17.16 -15.21
CA TYR A 4 -13.25 -16.03 -14.62
C TYR A 4 -14.62 -16.48 -14.11
N SER A 5 -14.76 -16.61 -12.79
CA SER A 5 -16.09 -16.58 -12.20
C SER A 5 -16.63 -15.17 -12.42
N GLY A 6 -17.77 -14.99 -13.10
CA GLY A 6 -18.44 -13.69 -13.24
C GLY A 6 -18.87 -13.06 -11.90
N LYS A 7 -18.58 -13.74 -10.79
CA LYS A 7 -18.80 -13.29 -9.43
C LYS A 7 -17.81 -12.18 -9.10
N LYS A 8 -18.30 -10.96 -8.97
CA LYS A 8 -17.53 -9.86 -8.37
C LYS A 8 -17.11 -10.29 -6.96
N ILE A 9 -15.80 -10.36 -6.70
CA ILE A 9 -15.28 -10.53 -5.35
C ILE A 9 -15.60 -9.24 -4.59
N LYS A 10 -16.45 -9.34 -3.59
CA LYS A 10 -16.78 -8.22 -2.70
C LYS A 10 -16.20 -8.51 -1.33
N ILE A 11 -15.40 -7.58 -0.82
CA ILE A 11 -14.97 -7.58 0.58
C ILE A 11 -16.08 -6.88 1.37
N SER A 12 -16.54 -7.49 2.46
CA SER A 12 -17.54 -6.87 3.34
C SER A 12 -16.93 -5.65 4.06
N SER A 13 -17.75 -4.66 4.39
CA SER A 13 -17.28 -3.47 5.11
C SER A 13 -16.67 -3.82 6.46
N GLU A 14 -17.17 -4.86 7.14
CA GLU A 14 -16.59 -5.36 8.39
C GLU A 14 -15.19 -5.95 8.18
N LEU A 15 -15.02 -6.79 7.15
CA LEU A 15 -13.73 -7.40 6.84
C LEU A 15 -12.71 -6.34 6.40
N PHE A 16 -13.14 -5.35 5.62
CA PHE A 16 -12.30 -4.21 5.24
C PHE A 16 -11.84 -3.43 6.48
N LYS A 17 -12.77 -3.08 7.39
CA LYS A 17 -12.44 -2.36 8.64
C LYS A 17 -11.47 -3.12 9.52
N LYS A 18 -11.50 -4.45 9.56
CA LYS A 18 -10.52 -5.28 10.30
C LYS A 18 -9.07 -5.12 9.78
N GLY A 19 -8.90 -4.67 8.54
CA GLY A 19 -7.58 -4.34 7.96
C GLY A 19 -7.12 -2.91 8.22
N CYS A 20 -7.95 -2.08 8.88
CA CYS A 20 -7.68 -0.67 9.11
C CYS A 20 -7.43 -0.38 10.60
N VAL A 21 -6.78 0.75 10.86
CA VAL A 21 -6.61 1.35 12.18
C VAL A 21 -7.21 2.75 12.16
N SER A 22 -7.95 3.08 13.22
CA SER A 22 -8.70 4.35 13.33
C SER A 22 -8.10 5.28 14.38
N THR A 23 -7.39 4.75 15.36
CA THR A 23 -6.76 5.52 16.45
C THR A 23 -5.26 5.28 16.54
N VAL A 24 -4.58 6.17 17.26
CA VAL A 24 -3.14 6.02 17.55
C VAL A 24 -2.87 4.75 18.36
N GLU A 25 -3.77 4.38 19.26
CA GLU A 25 -3.66 3.21 20.13
C GLU A 25 -3.79 1.91 19.32
N GLU A 26 -4.78 1.82 18.42
CA GLU A 26 -4.93 0.70 17.50
C GLU A 26 -3.72 0.59 16.56
N CYS A 27 -3.24 1.74 16.10
CA CYS A 27 -2.06 1.85 15.25
C CYS A 27 -0.81 1.32 15.97
N LEU A 28 -0.59 1.74 17.22
CA LEU A 28 0.53 1.30 18.04
C LEU A 28 0.45 -0.19 18.39
N ALA A 29 -0.73 -0.71 18.74
CA ALA A 29 -0.93 -2.13 19.01
C ALA A 29 -0.59 -2.99 17.79
N SER A 30 -1.04 -2.57 16.61
CA SER A 30 -0.75 -3.23 15.34
C SER A 30 0.74 -3.16 14.98
N ALA A 31 1.37 -2.01 15.16
CA ALA A 31 2.80 -1.83 14.93
C ALA A 31 3.66 -2.71 15.85
N LYS A 32 3.29 -2.84 17.14
CA LYS A 32 3.95 -3.76 18.08
C LYS A 32 3.83 -5.23 17.64
N LYS A 33 2.66 -5.63 17.12
CA LYS A 33 2.43 -6.98 16.61
C LYS A 33 3.24 -7.29 15.34
N ILE A 34 3.37 -6.33 14.43
CA ILE A 34 4.14 -6.46 13.17
C ILE A 34 5.66 -6.33 13.42
N GLY A 35 6.03 -5.54 14.41
CA GLY A 35 7.40 -5.17 14.73
C GLY A 35 7.92 -4.03 13.86
N PHE A 36 8.62 -3.07 14.47
CA PHE A 36 9.25 -1.95 13.77
C PHE A 36 10.45 -2.39 12.89
N PRO A 37 10.85 -1.59 11.88
CA PRO A 37 10.10 -0.46 11.33
C PRO A 37 8.86 -0.88 10.53
N VAL A 38 7.87 0.01 10.50
CA VAL A 38 6.60 -0.17 9.78
C VAL A 38 6.32 1.00 8.84
N MET A 39 5.35 0.82 7.96
CA MET A 39 4.78 1.87 7.12
C MET A 39 3.34 2.10 7.52
N VAL A 40 2.97 3.36 7.76
CA VAL A 40 1.59 3.82 7.94
C VAL A 40 1.13 4.38 6.60
N LYS A 41 0.00 3.88 6.08
CA LYS A 41 -0.51 4.25 4.76
C LYS A 41 -2.01 4.53 4.77
N ALA A 42 -2.41 5.64 4.17
CA ALA A 42 -3.79 5.90 3.78
C ALA A 42 -4.12 5.07 2.52
N SER A 43 -5.29 4.41 2.52
CA SER A 43 -5.73 3.55 1.43
C SER A 43 -6.04 4.32 0.14
N GLU A 44 -6.37 5.61 0.26
CA GLU A 44 -6.73 6.49 -0.87
C GLU A 44 -5.62 7.52 -1.15
N GLY A 45 -4.42 7.30 -0.58
CA GLY A 45 -3.24 8.10 -0.87
C GLY A 45 -2.67 7.82 -2.26
N GLY A 46 -2.00 8.82 -2.85
CA GLY A 46 -1.38 8.73 -4.16
C GLY A 46 -0.22 9.71 -4.32
N GLY A 47 0.72 9.42 -5.22
CA GLY A 47 1.87 10.29 -5.49
C GLY A 47 2.76 10.56 -4.27
N GLY A 48 2.95 9.56 -3.40
CA GLY A 48 3.74 9.69 -2.17
C GLY A 48 3.03 10.35 -0.98
N LYS A 49 1.80 10.85 -1.14
CA LYS A 49 0.97 11.38 -0.03
C LYS A 49 0.29 10.26 0.75
N GLY A 50 0.08 10.48 2.04
CA GLY A 50 -0.56 9.52 2.93
C GLY A 50 0.33 8.32 3.25
N ILE A 51 1.66 8.47 3.14
CA ILE A 51 2.62 7.40 3.40
C ILE A 51 3.68 7.93 4.38
N ARG A 52 3.89 7.21 5.49
CA ARG A 52 4.95 7.50 6.46
C ARG A 52 5.68 6.23 6.88
N LYS A 53 7.01 6.32 6.89
CA LYS A 53 7.88 5.33 7.51
C LYS A 53 7.96 5.62 9.01
N VAL A 54 7.79 4.59 9.82
CA VAL A 54 7.83 4.67 11.29
C VAL A 54 8.88 3.70 11.83
N GLU A 55 9.93 4.24 12.46
CA GLU A 55 11.08 3.51 13.02
C GLU A 55 10.85 3.00 14.44
N ASN A 56 10.05 3.69 15.24
CA ASN A 56 9.83 3.37 16.65
C ASN A 56 8.44 3.80 17.16
N ALA A 57 8.14 3.46 18.41
CA ALA A 57 6.83 3.72 19.02
C ALA A 57 6.60 5.20 19.33
N GLU A 58 7.69 5.93 19.60
CA GLU A 58 7.68 7.33 20.04
C GLU A 58 7.24 8.27 18.90
N GLU A 59 7.67 8.01 17.66
CA GLU A 59 7.31 8.84 16.50
C GLU A 59 5.95 8.50 15.88
N LEU A 60 5.41 7.31 16.15
CA LEU A 60 4.18 6.80 15.55
C LEU A 60 2.97 7.74 15.70
N PRO A 61 2.66 8.30 16.90
CA PRO A 61 1.51 9.19 17.06
C PRO A 61 1.55 10.41 16.15
N THR A 62 2.74 11.01 16.01
CA THR A 62 2.94 12.20 15.17
C THR A 62 2.79 11.86 13.70
N LEU A 63 3.42 10.78 13.24
CA LEU A 63 3.39 10.38 11.84
C LEU A 63 2.01 9.86 11.40
N PHE A 64 1.29 9.19 12.29
CA PHE A 64 -0.10 8.77 12.04
C PHE A 64 -1.01 9.98 11.80
N ARG A 65 -0.94 11.01 12.67
CA ARG A 65 -1.72 12.25 12.49
C ARG A 65 -1.37 12.96 11.19
N GLN A 66 -0.10 12.98 10.79
CA GLN A 66 0.30 13.54 9.49
C GLN A 66 -0.38 12.81 8.33
N VAL A 67 -0.46 11.47 8.35
CA VAL A 67 -1.18 10.70 7.32
C VAL A 67 -2.66 11.07 7.29
N GLN A 68 -3.31 11.21 8.45
CA GLN A 68 -4.71 11.65 8.53
C GLN A 68 -4.92 13.05 7.94
N THR A 69 -3.99 13.98 8.18
CA THR A 69 -4.08 15.35 7.62
C THR A 69 -3.82 15.36 6.11
N GLU A 70 -2.90 14.55 5.60
CA GLU A 70 -2.60 14.48 4.17
C GLU A 70 -3.74 13.89 3.34
N VAL A 71 -4.47 12.92 3.91
CA VAL A 71 -5.60 12.25 3.24
C VAL A 71 -6.79 12.16 4.21
N PRO A 72 -7.52 13.27 4.43
CA PRO A 72 -8.63 13.31 5.38
C PRO A 72 -9.72 12.29 5.06
N GLY A 73 -10.19 11.56 6.07
CA GLY A 73 -11.26 10.56 5.93
C GLY A 73 -10.82 9.23 5.32
N SER A 74 -9.59 9.11 4.82
CA SER A 74 -9.12 7.87 4.21
C SER A 74 -8.86 6.78 5.25
N PRO A 75 -9.29 5.53 5.01
CA PRO A 75 -8.93 4.39 5.86
C PRO A 75 -7.40 4.23 5.92
N ILE A 76 -6.84 4.04 7.12
CA ILE A 76 -5.41 3.86 7.31
C ILE A 76 -5.11 2.41 7.66
N PHE A 77 -4.04 1.87 7.10
CA PHE A 77 -3.52 0.54 7.45
C PHE A 77 -2.02 0.60 7.75
N ILE A 78 -1.51 -0.46 8.38
CA ILE A 78 -0.09 -0.61 8.72
C ILE A 78 0.46 -1.85 8.05
N MET A 79 1.67 -1.73 7.53
CA MET A 79 2.40 -2.84 6.95
C MET A 79 3.87 -2.85 7.41
N LYS A 80 4.51 -4.01 7.35
CA LYS A 80 5.96 -4.11 7.56
C LYS A 80 6.71 -3.30 6.50
N LEU A 81 7.74 -2.57 6.91
CA LEU A 81 8.66 -1.96 5.95
C LEU A 81 9.58 -3.02 5.35
N ALA A 82 9.52 -3.22 4.04
CA ALA A 82 10.54 -3.95 3.30
C ALA A 82 11.77 -3.03 3.09
N LYS A 83 12.93 -3.44 3.62
CA LYS A 83 14.20 -2.71 3.47
C LYS A 83 14.91 -3.18 2.20
N CYS A 84 15.61 -2.26 1.53
CA CYS A 84 16.39 -2.55 0.32
C CYS A 84 15.57 -3.27 -0.77
N ALA A 85 14.29 -2.92 -0.89
CA ALA A 85 13.38 -3.55 -1.83
C ALA A 85 13.47 -2.90 -3.22
N ARG A 86 13.34 -3.73 -4.26
CA ARG A 86 13.03 -3.27 -5.62
C ARG A 86 11.53 -3.05 -5.77
N HIS A 87 11.15 -2.05 -6.56
CA HIS A 87 9.75 -1.79 -6.90
C HIS A 87 9.49 -2.24 -8.33
N LEU A 88 8.98 -3.46 -8.48
CA LEU A 88 8.67 -4.06 -9.78
C LEU A 88 7.17 -4.03 -10.03
N GLU A 89 6.77 -3.61 -11.22
CA GLU A 89 5.38 -3.59 -11.65
C GLU A 89 5.21 -4.40 -12.93
N VAL A 90 4.12 -5.18 -13.02
CA VAL A 90 3.80 -5.94 -14.23
C VAL A 90 2.72 -5.19 -15.00
N GLN A 91 2.98 -4.93 -16.28
CA GLN A 91 1.95 -4.37 -17.15
C GLN A 91 0.97 -5.47 -17.53
N LEU A 92 -0.32 -5.25 -17.31
CA LEU A 92 -1.38 -6.18 -17.69
C LEU A 92 -2.24 -5.57 -18.81
N LEU A 93 -2.67 -6.42 -19.75
CA LEU A 93 -3.68 -6.09 -20.76
C LEU A 93 -4.72 -7.21 -20.75
N ALA A 94 -5.99 -6.85 -20.68
CA ALA A 94 -7.10 -7.81 -20.69
C ALA A 94 -8.20 -7.35 -21.64
N ASP A 95 -8.87 -8.31 -22.27
CA ASP A 95 -10.01 -8.08 -23.16
C ASP A 95 -11.34 -8.55 -22.54
N ASN A 96 -12.45 -8.22 -23.20
CA ASN A 96 -13.80 -8.62 -22.78
C ASN A 96 -14.12 -10.10 -23.11
N TYR A 97 -13.23 -10.80 -23.80
CA TYR A 97 -13.38 -12.21 -24.17
C TYR A 97 -12.72 -13.15 -23.15
N GLY A 98 -12.20 -12.59 -22.06
CA GLY A 98 -11.57 -13.35 -20.97
C GLY A 98 -10.11 -13.68 -21.22
N ASN A 99 -9.45 -13.00 -22.15
CA ASN A 99 -8.00 -13.08 -22.29
C ASN A 99 -7.34 -12.01 -21.41
N ALA A 100 -6.26 -12.40 -20.73
CA ALA A 100 -5.38 -11.47 -20.02
C ALA A 100 -3.94 -11.88 -20.27
N ILE A 101 -3.10 -10.92 -20.62
CA ILE A 101 -1.67 -11.10 -20.85
C ILE A 101 -0.88 -10.16 -19.96
N SER A 102 0.36 -10.55 -19.68
CA SER A 102 1.37 -9.65 -19.11
C SER A 102 2.26 -9.13 -20.24
N LEU A 103 2.49 -7.82 -20.25
CA LEU A 103 3.38 -7.12 -21.17
C LEU A 103 4.71 -6.80 -20.45
N PHE A 104 5.33 -7.84 -19.90
CA PHE A 104 6.58 -7.75 -19.13
C PHE A 104 6.50 -6.85 -17.88
N GLY A 105 7.65 -6.70 -17.22
CA GLY A 105 7.82 -5.88 -16.04
C GLY A 105 8.44 -4.51 -16.32
N ARG A 106 8.26 -3.61 -15.35
CA ARG A 106 9.00 -2.35 -15.21
C ARG A 106 9.74 -2.34 -13.88
N ASP A 107 10.98 -1.88 -13.91
CA ASP A 107 11.72 -1.52 -12.69
C ASP A 107 11.50 -0.04 -12.39
N CYS A 108 10.78 0.24 -11.32
CA CYS A 108 10.50 1.58 -10.82
C CYS A 108 11.26 1.85 -9.50
N SER A 109 12.37 1.14 -9.23
CA SER A 109 13.08 1.19 -7.94
C SER A 109 13.75 2.53 -7.67
N ILE A 110 14.06 3.30 -8.73
CA ILE A 110 14.64 4.64 -8.58
C ILE A 110 13.54 5.62 -8.19
N GLN A 111 13.45 5.85 -6.88
CA GLN A 111 12.42 6.68 -6.26
C GLN A 111 13.02 7.72 -5.34
N ARG A 112 12.38 8.88 -5.23
CA ARG A 112 12.66 9.88 -4.20
C ARG A 112 11.39 10.10 -3.39
N ARG A 113 11.46 9.87 -2.07
CA ARG A 113 10.31 10.04 -1.15
C ARG A 113 9.04 9.29 -1.62
N HIS A 114 9.20 8.04 -2.05
CA HIS A 114 8.11 7.17 -2.55
C HIS A 114 7.43 7.67 -3.83
N GLN A 115 8.06 8.60 -4.54
CA GLN A 115 7.68 9.02 -5.88
C GLN A 115 8.67 8.42 -6.89
N LYS A 116 8.14 7.79 -7.95
CA LYS A 116 8.95 7.27 -9.06
C LYS A 116 9.67 8.43 -9.77
N ILE A 117 10.96 8.25 -10.04
CA ILE A 117 11.81 9.25 -10.71
C ILE A 117 12.30 8.72 -12.06
N ILE A 118 12.84 7.50 -12.07
CA ILE A 118 13.24 6.80 -13.29
C ILE A 118 12.51 5.45 -13.31
N GLU A 119 11.97 5.11 -14.48
CA GLU A 119 11.29 3.85 -14.73
C GLU A 119 11.93 3.20 -15.95
N GLU A 120 12.38 1.95 -15.81
CA GLU A 120 12.99 1.15 -16.86
C GLU A 120 12.07 -0.04 -17.21
N ALA A 121 12.09 -0.49 -18.46
CA ALA A 121 11.22 -1.58 -18.95
C ALA A 121 12.05 -2.82 -19.34
N LEU A 122 11.38 -3.99 -19.37
CA LEU A 122 11.98 -5.33 -19.60
C LEU A 122 12.74 -5.89 -18.38
N ALA A 123 12.33 -5.49 -17.18
CA ALA A 123 12.84 -6.00 -15.90
C ALA A 123 12.27 -7.36 -15.52
#